data_AF-A0A9D1NMG7-F1
#
_entry.id   AF-A0A9D1NMG7-F1
#
_cell.length_a   1.000
_cell.length_b   1.000
_cell.length_c   1.000
_cell.angle_alpha   90.00
_cell.angle_beta   90.00
_cell.angle_gamma   90.00
#
_symmetry.space_group_name_H-M   'P 1'
#
loop_
_entity.id
_entity.type
_entity.pdbx_description
1 polymer ?
#
loop_
_entity_poly.entity_id
_entity_poly.type
_entity_poly.pdbx_seq_one_letter_code
_entity_poly.pdbx_strand_id
1 'polypeptide(L)'
;MADADTRRWSLRDPSGAVRNANVPTALLTQWAAQGVILPGFEISADGETWAPAAALPELAMTWYVVAADHPPYGPVAKPAAERLLAEGRFPPGAVLSQDPG
;
A
#
# COMPACT_ATOMS: atom_id res chain seq x y z
N MET A 1 -1.56 -8.47 25.01
CA MET A 1 -1.49 -9.55 24.00
C MET A 1 -2.43 -9.16 22.90
N ALA A 2 -1.93 -8.58 21.81
CA ALA A 2 -2.79 -8.18 20.70
C ALA A 2 -3.31 -9.45 20.04
N ASP A 3 -4.63 -9.50 19.87
CA ASP A 3 -5.38 -10.52 19.14
C ASP A 3 -4.61 -10.88 17.87
N ALA A 4 -4.10 -12.11 17.82
CA ALA A 4 -3.31 -12.58 16.70
C ALA A 4 -4.28 -12.76 15.54
N ASP A 5 -4.48 -11.70 14.75
CA ASP A 5 -5.28 -11.74 13.54
C ASP A 5 -4.85 -12.95 12.69
N THR A 6 -5.66 -14.00 12.72
CA THR A 6 -5.35 -15.28 12.06
C THR A 6 -5.73 -15.25 10.58
N ARG A 7 -6.26 -14.13 10.08
CA ARG A 7 -6.67 -13.96 8.69
C ARG A 7 -5.45 -14.08 7.80
N ARG A 8 -5.65 -14.75 6.68
CA ARG A 8 -4.61 -15.05 5.70
C ARG A 8 -4.99 -14.40 4.40
N TRP A 9 -4.06 -13.63 3.87
CA TRP A 9 -4.29 -12.84 2.68
C TRP A 9 -3.36 -13.29 1.57
N SER A 10 -3.88 -13.29 0.37
CA SER A 10 -3.12 -13.44 -0.86
C SER A 10 -2.93 -12.07 -1.48
N LEU A 11 -1.72 -11.75 -1.88
CA LEU A 11 -1.33 -10.50 -2.52
C LEU A 11 -1.01 -10.79 -3.99
N ARG A 12 -1.64 -10.05 -4.89
CA ARG A 12 -1.31 -10.04 -6.32
C ARG A 12 -0.86 -8.66 -6.77
N ASP A 13 0.03 -8.65 -7.76
CA ASP A 13 0.47 -7.41 -8.40
C ASP A 13 -0.54 -6.97 -9.49
N PRO A 14 -0.47 -5.71 -9.97
CA PRO A 14 -1.40 -5.19 -10.98
C PRO A 14 -1.40 -5.96 -12.32
N SER A 15 -0.42 -6.81 -12.59
CA SER A 15 -0.43 -7.72 -13.75
C SER A 15 -1.32 -8.95 -13.53
N GLY A 16 -1.89 -9.11 -12.33
CA GLY A 16 -2.73 -10.23 -11.94
C GLY A 16 -1.99 -11.46 -11.39
N ALA A 17 -0.66 -11.42 -11.30
CA ALA A 17 0.11 -12.54 -10.77
C ALA A 17 0.14 -12.53 -9.22
N VAL A 18 -0.14 -13.69 -8.62
CA VAL A 18 -0.09 -13.84 -7.16
C VAL A 18 1.38 -13.85 -6.72
N ARG A 19 1.79 -12.75 -6.09
CA ARG A 19 3.15 -12.56 -5.58
C ARG A 19 3.38 -13.36 -4.31
N ASN A 20 2.39 -13.39 -3.43
CA ASN A 20 2.44 -14.05 -2.14
C ASN A 20 1.06 -14.57 -1.76
N ALA A 21 0.97 -15.75 -1.16
CA ALA A 21 -0.26 -16.31 -0.64
C ALA A 21 -0.11 -16.61 0.86
N ASN A 22 -1.23 -16.66 1.58
CA ASN A 22 -1.28 -17.06 2.99
C ASN A 22 -0.53 -16.11 3.97
N VAL A 23 -0.48 -14.82 3.64
CA VAL A 23 0.24 -13.78 4.38
C VAL A 23 -0.63 -13.28 5.54
N PRO A 24 -0.10 -13.21 6.78
CA PRO A 24 -0.86 -12.65 7.90
C PRO A 24 -0.99 -11.12 7.77
N THR A 25 -2.08 -10.55 8.29
CA THR A 25 -2.34 -9.09 8.25
C THR A 25 -1.19 -8.27 8.80
N ALA A 26 -0.57 -8.71 9.90
CA ALA A 26 0.59 -8.02 10.48
C ALA A 26 1.80 -7.92 9.54
N LEU A 27 2.00 -8.91 8.65
CA LEU A 27 3.07 -8.87 7.66
C LEU A 27 2.70 -7.97 6.48
N LEU A 28 1.43 -7.98 6.06
CA LEU A 28 0.92 -7.04 5.06
C LEU A 28 1.10 -5.59 5.51
N THR A 29 0.73 -5.24 6.75
CA THR A 29 0.93 -3.89 7.30
C THR A 29 2.41 -3.48 7.27
N GLN A 30 3.32 -4.40 7.62
CA GLN A 30 4.76 -4.15 7.53
C GLN A 30 5.21 -3.89 6.08
N TRP A 31 4.73 -4.68 5.13
CA TRP A 31 5.06 -4.51 3.71
C TRP A 31 4.53 -3.20 3.12
N ALA A 32 3.31 -2.80 3.47
CA ALA A 32 2.82 -1.48 3.08
C ALA A 32 3.67 -0.38 3.71
N ALA A 33 4.03 -0.51 4.99
CA ALA A 33 4.88 0.47 5.64
C ALA A 33 6.28 0.58 5.02
N GLN A 34 6.81 -0.54 4.49
CA GLN A 34 8.09 -0.60 3.79
C GLN A 34 8.02 -0.12 2.34
N GLY A 35 6.83 0.12 1.79
CA GLY A 35 6.64 0.48 0.37
C GLY A 35 6.76 -0.71 -0.59
N VAL A 36 6.55 -1.94 -0.10
CA VAL A 36 6.49 -3.16 -0.93
C VAL A 36 5.12 -3.28 -1.59
N ILE A 37 4.06 -2.91 -0.87
CA ILE A 37 2.70 -2.85 -1.42
C ILE A 37 2.51 -1.48 -2.07
N LEU A 38 2.43 -1.48 -3.39
CA LEU A 38 2.30 -0.29 -4.22
C LEU A 38 0.85 -0.08 -4.67
N PRO A 39 0.50 1.13 -5.16
CA PRO A 39 -0.80 1.35 -5.78
C PRO A 39 -1.03 0.36 -6.94
N GLY A 40 -2.25 -0.17 -7.01
CA GLY A 40 -2.64 -1.21 -7.97
C GLY A 40 -2.43 -2.64 -7.50
N PHE A 41 -1.80 -2.86 -6.34
CA PHE A 41 -1.79 -4.19 -5.72
C PHE A 41 -3.15 -4.53 -5.14
N GLU A 42 -3.48 -5.82 -5.19
CA GLU A 42 -4.75 -6.34 -4.69
C GLU A 42 -4.51 -7.46 -3.68
N ILE A 43 -5.43 -7.55 -2.73
CA ILE A 43 -5.44 -8.55 -1.67
C ILE A 43 -6.71 -9.38 -1.74
N SER A 44 -6.64 -10.61 -1.26
CA SER A 44 -7.79 -11.51 -1.15
C SER A 44 -7.68 -12.36 0.11
N ALA A 45 -8.75 -12.44 0.91
CA ALA A 45 -8.80 -13.33 2.08
C ALA A 45 -9.08 -14.78 1.67
N ASP A 46 -9.94 -14.96 0.66
CA ASP A 46 -10.43 -16.28 0.23
C ASP A 46 -9.73 -16.79 -1.04
N GLY A 47 -8.89 -15.96 -1.68
CA GLY A 47 -8.26 -16.24 -2.97
C GLY A 47 -9.19 -16.06 -4.19
N GLU A 48 -10.49 -15.91 -3.95
CA GLU A 48 -11.52 -15.73 -4.98
C GLU A 48 -11.90 -14.25 -5.15
N THR A 49 -12.16 -13.55 -4.04
CA THR A 49 -12.56 -12.13 -4.05
C THR A 49 -11.34 -11.26 -3.86
N TRP A 50 -11.01 -10.46 -4.87
CA TRP A 50 -9.86 -9.56 -4.84
C TRP A 50 -10.33 -8.12 -4.65
N ALA A 51 -9.72 -7.43 -3.70
CA ALA A 51 -9.96 -6.04 -3.42
C ALA A 51 -8.62 -5.28 -3.49
N PRO A 52 -8.62 -3.97 -3.82
CA PRO A 52 -7.41 -3.19 -3.76
C PRO A 52 -6.82 -3.23 -2.36
N ALA A 53 -5.49 -3.30 -2.24
CA ALA A 53 -4.81 -3.34 -0.95
C ALA A 53 -5.21 -2.16 -0.05
N ALA A 54 -5.50 -1.00 -0.64
CA ALA A 54 -5.99 0.18 0.07
C ALA A 54 -7.39 0.04 0.67
N ALA A 55 -8.18 -0.98 0.29
CA ALA A 55 -9.47 -1.27 0.92
C ALA A 55 -9.31 -1.86 2.34
N LEU A 56 -8.13 -2.37 2.71
CA LEU A 56 -7.89 -2.84 4.07
C LEU A 56 -7.48 -1.66 4.97
N PRO A 57 -8.27 -1.31 5.99
CA PRO A 57 -7.91 -0.23 6.88
C PRO A 57 -6.61 -0.52 7.67
N GLU A 58 -6.31 -1.79 7.94
CA GLU A 58 -5.08 -2.25 8.60
C GLU A 58 -3.79 -1.90 7.84
N LEU A 59 -3.89 -1.66 6.53
CA LEU A 59 -2.75 -1.28 5.68
C LEU A 59 -2.46 0.24 5.73
N ALA A 60 -3.39 1.05 6.24
CA ALA A 60 -3.29 2.51 6.35
C ALA A 60 -2.84 3.20 5.05
N MET A 61 -3.20 2.63 3.91
CA MET A 61 -2.87 3.14 2.58
C MET A 61 -3.84 4.26 2.19
N THR A 62 -3.69 5.41 2.82
CA THR A 62 -4.53 6.60 2.60
C THR A 62 -3.73 7.81 2.13
N TRP A 63 -2.43 7.64 1.89
CA TRP A 63 -1.52 8.73 1.59
C TRP A 63 -1.12 8.72 0.12
N TYR A 64 -0.99 9.91 -0.43
CA TYR A 64 -0.59 10.20 -1.80
C TYR A 64 0.58 11.16 -1.76
N VAL A 65 1.54 10.94 -2.66
CA VAL A 65 2.62 11.89 -2.91
C VAL A 65 2.18 12.77 -4.08
N VAL A 66 1.93 14.04 -3.81
CA VAL A 66 1.50 15.03 -4.80
C VAL A 66 2.68 15.93 -5.12
N ALA A 67 2.92 16.18 -6.40
CA ALA A 67 3.96 17.09 -6.85
C ALA A 67 3.42 17.96 -7.98
N ALA A 68 3.96 19.19 -8.09
CA ALA A 68 3.66 20.06 -9.22
C ALA A 68 4.04 19.36 -10.53
N ASP A 69 3.17 19.44 -11.54
CA ASP A 69 3.35 18.88 -12.88
C ASP A 69 3.43 17.34 -12.97
N HIS A 70 3.12 16.61 -11.89
CA HIS A 70 3.10 15.15 -11.89
C HIS A 70 1.78 14.60 -11.33
N PRO A 71 1.29 13.46 -11.86
CA PRO A 71 0.12 12.80 -11.30
C PRO A 71 0.40 12.33 -9.86
N PRO A 72 -0.62 12.37 -8.97
CA PRO A 72 -0.47 11.92 -7.59
C PRO A 72 -0.08 10.43 -7.55
N TYR A 73 0.93 10.11 -6.74
CA TYR A 73 1.39 8.75 -6.55
C TYR A 73 0.84 8.17 -5.25
N GLY A 74 -0.10 7.23 -5.37
CA GLY A 74 -0.75 6.57 -4.26
C GLY A 74 -2.01 5.84 -4.71
N PRO A 75 -2.79 5.26 -3.79
CA PRO A 75 -2.61 5.28 -2.34
C PRO A 75 -1.46 4.39 -1.85
N VAL A 76 -0.72 4.86 -0.85
CA VAL A 76 0.34 4.14 -0.14
C VAL A 76 0.28 4.39 1.37
N ALA A 77 0.97 3.58 2.17
CA ALA A 77 1.08 3.81 3.60
C ALA A 77 1.94 5.06 3.89
N LYS A 78 1.62 5.78 4.96
CA LYS A 78 2.35 6.98 5.39
C LYS A 78 3.87 6.81 5.40
N PRO A 79 4.45 5.82 6.10
CA PRO A 79 5.91 5.67 6.16
C PRO A 79 6.54 5.32 4.80
N ALA A 80 5.82 4.64 3.91
CA ALA A 80 6.29 4.42 2.55
C ALA A 80 6.31 5.72 1.74
N ALA A 81 5.28 6.56 1.89
CA ALA A 81 5.21 7.87 1.25
C ALA A 81 6.32 8.81 1.76
N GLU A 82 6.55 8.85 3.08
CA GLU A 82 7.66 9.59 3.69
C GLU A 82 9.01 9.12 3.18
N ARG A 83 9.20 7.79 3.08
CA ARG A 83 10.42 7.21 2.52
C ARG A 83 10.63 7.59 1.06
N LEU A 84 9.58 7.54 0.24
CA LEU A 84 9.63 7.91 -1.17
C LEU A 84 10.06 9.38 -1.38
N LEU A 85 9.57 10.29 -0.53
CA LEU A 85 10.03 11.68 -0.49
C LEU A 85 11.49 11.80 -0.04
N ALA A 86 11.87 11.07 1.02
CA ALA A 86 13.23 11.08 1.54
C ALA A 86 14.26 10.48 0.55
N GLU A 87 13.85 9.50 -0.26
CA GLU A 87 14.67 8.90 -1.33
C GLU A 87 14.87 9.85 -2.51
N GLY A 88 14.19 11.01 -2.56
CA GLY A 88 14.33 11.98 -3.64
C GLY A 88 13.81 11.48 -4.99
N ARG A 89 12.90 10.50 -4.99
CA ARG A 89 12.26 9.97 -6.21
C ARG A 89 11.25 10.93 -6.83
N PHE A 90 10.89 11.99 -6.12
CA PHE A 90 9.92 12.99 -6.52
C PHE A 90 10.59 14.37 -6.66
N PRO A 91 10.07 15.25 -7.53
CA PRO A 91 10.65 16.57 -7.72
C PRO A 91 10.57 17.42 -6.44
N PRO A 92 11.43 18.45 -6.32
CA PRO A 92 11.43 19.35 -5.17
C PRO A 92 10.06 20.04 -5.04
N GLY A 93 9.50 20.02 -3.83
CA GLY A 93 8.15 20.53 -3.56
C GLY A 93 7.06 19.46 -3.54
N ALA A 94 7.41 18.18 -3.73
CA ALA A 94 6.48 17.09 -3.49
C ALA A 94 6.04 17.03 -2.01
N VAL A 95 4.73 16.88 -1.78
CA VAL A 95 4.10 16.87 -0.47
C VAL A 95 3.23 15.64 -0.29
N LEU A 96 3.03 15.25 0.97
CA LEU A 96 2.08 14.19 1.32
C LEU A 96 0.68 14.78 1.45
N SER A 97 -0.27 14.20 0.71
CA SER A 97 -1.68 14.54 0.80
C SER A 97 -2.51 13.27 0.98
N GLN A 98 -3.62 13.35 1.72
CA GLN A 98 -4.63 12.26 1.74
C GLN A 98 -5.70 12.45 0.67
N ASP A 99 -5.67 13.60 0.00
CA ASP A 99 -6.54 13.97 -1.09
C ASP A 99 -5.71 14.04 -2.38
N PRO A 100 -6.03 13.25 -3.41
CA PRO A 100 -5.27 13.22 -4.66
C PRO A 100 -5.43 14.49 -5.52
N GLY A 101 -6.31 15.43 -5.17
CA GLY A 101 -6.62 16.63 -5.97
C GLY A 101 -7.66 16.40 -7.05
#